data_AF-A0A9E0QB80-F1
#
_entry.id   AF-A0A9E0QB80-F1
#
_cell.length_a   1.000
_cell.length_b   1.000
_cell.length_c   1.000
_cell.angle_alpha   90.00
_cell.angle_beta   90.00
_cell.angle_gamma   90.00
#
_symmetry.space_group_name_H-M   'P 1'
#
loop_
_entity.id
_entity.type
_entity.pdbx_description
1 polymer ?
#
loop_
_entity_poly.entity_id
_entity_poly.type
_entity_poly.pdbx_seq_one_letter_code
_entity_poly.pdbx_strand_id
1 'polypeptide(L)' 'DYGILASTDPVALDQACVDIINQQKVTAENDPTDMLKRIDKQHGTHTIDWAEKIGLGSKNYKLVEIK' A
#
# COMPACT_ATOMS: atom_id res chain seq x y z
N ASP A 1 -4.06 5.65 -12.54
CA ASP A 1 -3.73 6.50 -11.38
C ASP A 1 -4.82 6.49 -10.34
N TYR A 2 -4.42 6.52 -9.06
CA TYR A 2 -5.31 6.53 -7.89
C TYR A 2 -5.24 7.84 -7.07
N GLY A 3 -4.54 8.84 -7.60
CA GLY A 3 -4.30 10.10 -6.90
C GLY A 3 -3.02 10.08 -6.06
N ILE A 4 -2.95 10.99 -5.09
CA ILE A 4 -1.79 11.19 -4.21
C ILE A 4 -2.24 10.93 -2.77
N LEU A 5 -1.49 10.09 -2.07
CA LEU A 5 -1.66 9.83 -0.64
C LEU A 5 -0.57 10.58 0.13
N ALA A 6 -0.91 11.06 1.33
CA ALA A 6 0.03 11.72 2.21
C ALA A 6 -0.22 11.31 3.66
N SER A 7 0.87 11.10 4.41
CA SER A 7 0.85 10.77 5.82
C SER A 7 2.17 11.22 6.46
N THR A 8 2.13 11.56 7.74
CA THR A 8 3.33 11.81 8.56
C THR A 8 3.94 10.52 9.11
N ASP A 9 3.19 9.41 9.06
CA ASP A 9 3.68 8.07 9.38
C ASP A 9 4.00 7.34 8.06
N PRO A 10 5.29 7.02 7.80
CA PRO A 10 5.71 6.39 6.54
C PRO A 10 5.22 4.95 6.41
N VAL A 11 5.11 4.21 7.51
CA VAL A 11 4.64 2.82 7.51
C VAL A 11 3.14 2.78 7.19
N ALA A 12 2.37 3.69 7.78
CA ALA A 12 0.96 3.86 7.50
C ALA A 12 0.71 4.23 6.02
N LEU A 13 1.56 5.09 5.44
CA LEU A 13 1.46 5.50 4.05
C LEU A 13 1.67 4.32 3.09
N ASP A 14 2.77 3.59 3.29
CA ASP A 14 3.13 2.46 2.44
C ASP A 14 2.10 1.34 2.54
N GLN A 15 1.60 1.07 3.75
CA GLN A 15 0.53 0.10 3.97
C GLN A 15 -0.75 0.49 3.22
N ALA A 16 -1.18 1.77 3.31
CA ALA A 16 -2.36 2.25 2.60
C ALA A 16 -2.22 2.10 1.07
N CYS A 17 -1.04 2.38 0.52
CA CYS A 17 -0.78 2.21 -0.92
C CYS A 17 -0.96 0.75 -1.36
N VAL A 18 -0.37 -0.19 -0.62
CA VAL A 18 -0.47 -1.63 -0.91
C VAL A 18 -1.91 -2.12 -0.79
N ASP A 19 -2.63 -1.68 0.23
CA ASP A 19 -4.02 -2.08 0.45
C ASP A 19 -4.94 -1.62 -0.68
N ILE A 20 -4.74 -0.41 -1.22
CA ILE A 20 -5.52 0.10 -2.36
C ILE A 20 -5.33 -0.79 -3.59
N ILE A 21 -4.10 -1.20 -3.89
CA ILE A 21 -3.80 -2.10 -5.02
C ILE A 21 -4.41 -3.49 -4.79
N ASN A 22 -4.32 -4.01 -3.57
CA ASN A 22 -4.88 -5.32 -3.23
C ASN A 22 -6.42 -5.36 -3.32
N GLN A 23 -7.08 -4.25 -3.01
CA GLN A 23 -8.54 -4.13 -3.08
C GLN A 23 -9.06 -3.79 -4.48
N GLN A 24 -8.15 -3.61 -5.44
CA GLN A 24 -8.49 -3.17 -6.77
C GLN A 24 -9.15 -4.31 -7.58
N LYS A 25 -10.25 -3.98 -8.26
CA LYS A 25 -10.91 -4.93 -9.18
C LYS A 25 -10.19 -4.91 -10.53
N VAL A 26 -10.05 -6.08 -11.13
CA VAL A 26 -9.61 -6.23 -12.52
C VAL A 26 -10.71 -5.68 -13.43
N THR A 27 -10.37 -4.69 -14.24
CA THR A 27 -11.22 -4.17 -15.32
C THR A 27 -10.44 -4.19 -16.64
N ALA A 28 -11.14 -4.07 -17.77
CA ALA A 28 -10.50 -4.03 -19.09
C ALA A 28 -9.51 -2.87 -19.25
N GLU A 29 -9.66 -1.81 -18.46
CA GLU A 29 -8.83 -0.61 -18.48
C GLU A 29 -7.78 -0.58 -17.36
N ASN A 30 -7.91 -1.45 -16.36
CA ASN A 30 -7.05 -1.45 -15.18
C ASN A 30 -6.93 -2.85 -14.58
N ASP A 31 -5.80 -3.51 -14.87
CA ASP A 31 -5.48 -4.85 -14.39
C ASP A 31 -4.27 -4.81 -13.43
N PRO A 32 -4.48 -4.95 -12.10
CA PRO A 32 -3.39 -4.97 -11.12
C PRO A 32 -2.62 -6.30 -11.09
N THR A 33 -3.04 -7.32 -11.84
CA THR A 33 -2.58 -8.71 -11.70
C THR A 33 -1.07 -8.87 -11.77
N ASP A 34 -0.41 -8.24 -12.75
CA ASP A 34 1.05 -8.35 -12.88
C ASP A 34 1.80 -7.63 -11.76
N MET A 35 1.22 -6.56 -11.21
CA MET A 35 1.79 -5.85 -10.07
C MET A 35 1.63 -6.66 -8.78
N LEU A 36 0.46 -7.27 -8.56
CA LEU A 36 0.20 -8.17 -7.43
C LEU A 36 1.15 -9.38 -7.45
N LYS A 37 1.34 -10.01 -8.63
CA LYS A 37 2.32 -11.09 -8.79
C LYS A 37 3.75 -10.66 -8.43
N ARG A 38 4.13 -9.43 -8.77
CA ARG A 38 5.47 -8.90 -8.44
C ARG A 38 5.62 -8.62 -6.95
N ILE A 39 4.60 -8.03 -6.32
CA ILE A 39 4.58 -7.77 -4.87
C ILE A 39 4.73 -9.10 -4.12
N ASP A 40 3.98 -10.12 -4.52
CA ASP A 40 4.03 -11.45 -3.89
C ASP A 40 5.39 -12.13 -4.10
N LYS A 41 5.86 -12.20 -5.35
CA LYS A 41 7.15 -12.83 -5.71
C LYS A 41 8.36 -12.18 -5.03
N GLN A 42 8.32 -10.87 -4.82
CA GLN A 42 9.44 -10.11 -4.25
C GLN A 42 9.30 -9.87 -2.75
N HIS A 43 8.27 -10.44 -2.10
CA HIS A 43 7.97 -10.19 -0.69
C HIS A 43 7.86 -8.68 -0.40
N GLY A 44 7.16 -7.93 -1.25
CA GLY A 44 7.12 -6.47 -1.22
C GLY A 44 6.58 -5.87 0.08
N THR A 45 5.82 -6.63 0.86
CA THR A 45 5.31 -6.21 2.18
C THR A 45 6.33 -6.40 3.30
N HIS A 46 7.40 -7.17 3.09
CA HIS A 46 8.38 -7.48 4.13
C HIS A 46 9.10 -6.23 4.65
N THR A 47 9.34 -5.25 3.78
CA THR A 47 9.92 -3.96 4.15
C THR A 47 9.01 -3.19 5.10
N ILE A 48 7.70 -3.22 4.87
CA ILE A 48 6.68 -2.56 5.72
C ILE A 48 6.61 -3.26 7.08
N ASP A 49 6.64 -4.60 7.09
CA ASP A 49 6.69 -5.40 8.32
C ASP A 49 7.92 -5.10 9.16
N TRP A 50 9.08 -4.97 8.52
CA TRP A 50 10.33 -4.68 9.21
C TRP A 50 10.37 -3.24 9.73
N ALA A 51 9.90 -2.27 8.93
CA ALA A 51 9.84 -0.87 9.32
C ALA A 51 9.00 -0.65 10.59
N GLU A 52 7.85 -1.33 10.69
CA GLU A 52 7.04 -1.34 11.92
C GLU A 52 7.80 -1.95 13.11
N LYS A 53 8.47 -3.09 12.91
CA LYS A 53 9.24 -3.78 13.96
C LYS A 53 10.37 -2.95 14.55
N ILE A 54 11.01 -2.11 13.73
CA ILE A 54 12.09 -1.21 14.18
C ILE A 54 11.57 0.14 14.67
N GLY A 55 10.25 0.35 14.69
CA GLY A 55 9.62 1.54 15.25
C GLY A 55 9.60 2.78 14.34
N LEU A 56 9.68 2.60 13.01
CA LEU A 56 9.57 3.73 12.07
C LEU A 56 8.15 4.29 11.94
N GLY A 57 7.15 3.56 12.41
CA GLY A 57 5.73 3.92 12.30
C GLY A 57 4.83 2.73 12.61
N SER A 58 3.55 2.87 12.30
CA SER A 58 2.55 1.82 12.47
C SER A 58 1.85 1.50 11.16
N LYS A 59 1.47 0.24 10.96
CA LYS A 59 0.57 -0.14 9.86
C LYS A 59 -0.88 0.29 10.08
N ASN A 60 -1.22 0.76 11.29
CA ASN A 60 -2.56 1.25 11.56
C ASN A 60 -2.75 2.62 10.95
N TYR A 61 -3.71 2.75 10.05
CA TYR A 61 -4.06 4.02 9.43
C TYR A 61 -5.58 4.20 9.37
N LYS A 62 -6.00 5.44 9.17
CA LYS A 62 -7.38 5.79 8.82
C LYS A 62 -7.34 6.61 7.54
N LEU A 63 -8.08 6.15 6.53
CA LEU A 63 -8.22 6.90 5.30
C LEU A 63 -9.12 8.13 5.52
N VAL A 64 -8.64 9.30 5.12
CA VAL A 64 -9.38 10.57 5.16
C VAL A 64 -9.30 11.21 3.79
N GLU A 65 -10.44 11.39 3.14
CA GLU A 65 -10.54 12.05 1.84
C GLU A 65 -10.61 13.56 2.03
N ILE A 66 -9.69 14.28 1.37
CA ILE A 66 -9.66 15.74 1.37
C ILE A 66 -10.27 16.21 0.05
N LYS A 67 -11.29 17.07 0.14
CA LYS A 67 -11.98 17.68 -1.01
C LYS A 67 -11.44 19.08 -1.29
#